data_AF-A0A2V8NIS9-F1
#
_entry.id   AF-A0A2V8NIS9-F1
#
_cell.length_a   1.000
_cell.length_b   1.000
_cell.length_c   1.000
_cell.angle_alpha   90.00
_cell.angle_beta   90.00
_cell.angle_gamma   90.00
#
_symmetry.space_group_name_H-M   'P 1'
#
loop_
_entity.id
_entity.type
_entity.pdbx_description
1 polymer ?
#
loop_
_entity_poly.entity_id
_entity_poly.type
_entity_poly.pdbx_seq_one_letter_code
_entity_poly.pdbx_strand_id
1 'polypeptide(L)' 'MARVSFHRLAERELNDAALYYEHESAGLGVSFIDEIERYIQSIVKNPNAVRRFVARFGAASFADSHMESFTQ' A
#
# COMPACT_ATOMS: atom_id res chain seq x y z
N MET A 1 15.53 0.30 16.10
CA MET A 1 14.37 0.64 15.24
C MET A 1 14.37 -0.34 14.08
N ALA A 2 13.22 -0.94 13.74
CA ALA A 2 13.14 -1.81 12.57
C ALA A 2 13.33 -0.97 11.30
N ARG A 3 14.19 -1.41 10.39
CA ARG A 3 14.45 -0.72 9.13
C ARG A 3 13.32 -1.06 8.17
N VAL A 4 12.51 -0.07 7.80
CA VAL A 4 11.51 -0.19 6.74
C VAL A 4 12.17 0.17 5.42
N SER A 5 11.92 -0.61 4.38
CA SER A 5 12.35 -0.32 3.02
C SER A 5 11.22 -0.67 2.06
N PHE A 6 10.98 0.20 1.10
CA PHE A 6 10.07 -0.09 -0.01
C PHE A 6 10.80 -0.88 -1.10
N HIS A 7 10.06 -1.77 -1.74
CA HIS A 7 10.46 -2.24 -3.06
C HIS A 7 10.40 -1.05 -4.03
N ARG A 8 11.32 -0.97 -5.01
CA ARG A 8 11.40 0.17 -5.94
C ARG A 8 10.06 0.47 -6.63
N LEU A 9 9.33 -0.57 -7.04
CA LEU A 9 8.01 -0.38 -7.67
C LEU A 9 6.98 0.20 -6.71
N ALA A 10 6.99 -0.24 -5.45
CA ALA A 10 6.06 0.28 -4.43
C ALA A 10 6.38 1.75 -4.07
N GLU A 11 7.65 2.14 -4.07
CA GLU A 11 8.05 3.55 -3.90
C GLU A 11 7.52 4.41 -5.06
N ARG A 12 7.60 3.91 -6.29
CA ARG A 12 7.02 4.59 -7.45
C ARG A 12 5.50 4.71 -7.35
N GLU A 13 4.81 3.62 -7.02
CA GLU A 13 3.35 3.62 -6.84
C GLU A 13 2.90 4.59 -5.75
N LEU A 14 3.63 4.67 -4.63
CA LEU A 14 3.36 5.60 -3.55
C LEU A 14 3.47 7.06 -4.03
N ASN A 15 4.52 7.38 -4.79
CA ASN A 15 4.73 8.71 -5.34
C ASN A 15 3.66 9.08 -6.38
N ASP A 16 3.34 8.15 -7.28
CA ASP A 16 2.32 8.35 -8.31
C ASP A 16 0.94 8.62 -7.66
N ALA A 17 0.60 7.87 -6.60
CA ALA A 17 -0.64 8.08 -5.84
C ALA A 17 -0.66 9.44 -5.09
N ALA A 18 0.45 9.82 -4.45
CA ALA A 18 0.53 11.10 -3.76
C ALA A 18 0.37 12.29 -4.72
N LEU A 19 0.99 12.22 -5.90
CA LEU A 19 0.84 13.23 -6.96
C LEU A 19 -0.59 13.29 -7.49
N TYR A 20 -1.23 12.14 -7.71
CA TYR A 20 -2.63 12.07 -8.13
C TYR A 20 -3.54 12.77 -7.11
N TYR A 21 -3.41 12.44 -5.83
CA TYR A 21 -4.25 13.03 -4.80
C TYR A 21 -4.00 14.53 -4.61
N GLU A 22 -2.76 15.00 -4.71
CA GLU A 22 -2.46 16.44 -4.68
C GLU A 22 -3.12 17.20 -5.84
N HIS A 23 -3.17 16.57 -7.03
CA HIS A 23 -3.86 17.14 -8.18
C HIS A 23 -5.38 17.17 -8.00
N GLU A 24 -5.97 16.15 -7.38
CA GLU A 24 -7.41 16.12 -7.08
C GLU A 24 -7.82 17.21 -6.07
N SER A 25 -7.00 17.44 -5.05
CA SER A 25 -7.23 18.52 -4.09
C SER A 25 -5.93 18.89 -3.38
N ALA A 26 -5.63 20.19 -3.34
CA ALA A 26 -4.42 20.69 -2.69
C ALA A 26 -4.34 20.22 -1.23
N GLY A 27 -3.21 19.61 -0.85
CA GLY A 27 -2.95 19.06 0.48
C GLY A 27 -3.46 17.62 0.71
N LEU A 28 -4.20 17.03 -0.23
CA LEU A 28 -4.65 15.65 -0.10
C LEU A 28 -3.50 14.66 -0.31
N GLY A 29 -2.52 14.97 -1.16
CA GLY A 29 -1.33 14.14 -1.35
C GLY A 29 -0.50 14.04 -0.07
N VAL A 30 -0.33 15.15 0.64
CA VAL A 30 0.34 15.19 1.95
C VAL A 30 -0.44 14.37 2.99
N SER A 31 -1.75 14.57 3.07
CA SER A 31 -2.62 13.84 4.00
C SER A 31 -2.59 12.33 3.76
N PHE A 32 -2.49 11.91 2.50
CA PHE A 32 -2.32 10.52 2.10
C PHE A 32 -0.99 9.94 2.59
N ILE A 33 0.14 10.64 2.38
CA ILE A 33 1.45 10.18 2.87
C ILE A 33 1.47 10.05 4.40
N ASP A 34 0.92 11.03 5.12
CA ASP A 34 0.82 10.98 6.58
C ASP A 34 0.07 9.73 7.08
N GLU A 35 -1.02 9.35 6.40
CA GLU A 35 -1.78 8.15 6.74
C GLU A 35 -0.98 6.87 6.46
N ILE A 36 -0.26 6.81 5.34
CA ILE A 36 0.62 5.68 5.02
C ILE A 36 1.72 5.53 6.08
N GLU A 37 2.35 6.62 6.52
CA GLU A 37 3.34 6.57 7.60
C GLU A 37 2.74 6.05 8.91
N ARG A 38 1.52 6.48 9.28
CA ARG A 38 0.81 5.95 10.46
C ARG A 38 0.60 4.45 10.38
N TYR A 39 0.24 3.91 9.20
CA TYR A 39 0.10 2.46 9.01
C TYR A 39 1.43 1.73 9.06
N ILE A 40 2.49 2.25 8.44
CA ILE A 40 3.83 1.67 8.51
C ILE A 40 4.28 1.55 9.97
N GLN A 41 4.10 2.61 10.76
CA GLN A 41 4.41 2.59 12.19
C GLN A 41 3.59 1.52 12.95
N SER A 42 2.32 1.36 12.58
CA SER A 42 1.44 0.34 13.17
C SER A 42 1.90 -1.09 12.82
N ILE A 43 2.33 -1.33 11.58
CA ILE A 43 2.89 -2.62 11.13
C ILE A 43 4.23 -2.88 11.82
N VAL A 44 5.11 -1.89 11.93
CA VAL A 44 6.40 -2.03 12.64
C VAL A 44 6.17 -2.38 14.11
N LYS A 45 5.18 -1.77 14.77
CA LYS A 45 4.81 -2.06 16.16
C LYS A 45 4.22 -3.47 16.32
N ASN A 46 3.45 -3.94 15.33
CA ASN A 46 2.88 -5.28 15.33
C ASN A 46 2.91 -5.93 13.94
N PRO A 47 4.04 -6.54 13.54
CA PRO A 47 4.21 -7.10 12.20
C PRO A 47 3.20 -8.19 11.85
N ASN A 48 2.65 -8.87 12.87
CA ASN A 48 1.65 -9.92 12.69
C ASN A 48 0.20 -9.39 12.64
N ALA A 49 -0.03 -8.08 12.83
CA ALA A 49 -1.36 -7.48 12.78
C ALA A 49 -2.04 -7.67 11.41
N VAL A 50 -1.24 -7.61 10.34
CA VAL A 50 -1.71 -7.71 8.94
C VAL A 50 -2.33 -9.08 8.65
N ARG A 51 -1.85 -10.16 9.28
CA ARG A 51 -2.43 -11.51 9.16
C ARG A 51 -3.90 -11.56 9.59
N ARG A 52 -4.34 -10.62 10.44
CA ARG A 52 -5.75 -10.49 10.88
C ARG A 52 -6.59 -9.63 9.93
N PHE A 53 -5.96 -8.69 9.21
CA PHE A 53 -6.65 -7.80 8.27
C PHE A 53 -6.92 -8.52 6.93
N VAL A 54 -5.94 -9.24 6.38
CA VAL A 54 -6.10 -10.06 5.16
C VAL A 54 -7.11 -11.18 5.38
N ALA A 55 -7.08 -11.83 6.55
CA ALA A 55 -8.10 -12.84 6.91
C ALA A 55 -9.53 -12.27 6.99
N ARG A 56 -9.67 -10.96 7.21
CA ARG A 56 -10.98 -10.28 7.31
C ARG A 56 -11.44 -9.64 6.00
N PHE A 57 -10.56 -9.49 5.00
CA PHE A 57 -10.88 -8.84 3.72
C PHE A 57 -10.51 -9.65 2.46
N GLY A 58 -9.97 -10.87 2.55
CA GLY A 58 -9.94 -11.73 1.34
C GLY A 58 -9.11 -13.02 1.42
N ALA A 59 -9.79 -14.16 1.56
CA ALA A 59 -9.44 -15.38 0.84
C ALA A 59 -10.15 -15.47 -0.53
N ALA A 60 -11.08 -14.54 -0.84
CA ALA A 60 -11.94 -14.61 -2.02
C ALA A 60 -11.62 -13.59 -3.13
N SER A 61 -10.80 -12.56 -2.88
CA SER A 61 -10.63 -11.46 -3.85
C SER A 61 -9.32 -11.48 -4.66
N PHE A 62 -8.36 -12.34 -4.31
CA PHE A 62 -7.07 -12.43 -5.02
C PHE A 62 -7.02 -13.50 -6.13
N ALA A 63 -8.07 -14.31 -6.27
CA ALA A 63 -8.11 -15.43 -7.22
C ALA A 63 -8.70 -15.07 -8.59
N ASP A 64 -9.32 -13.89 -8.75
CA ASP A 64 -10.12 -13.54 -9.94
C ASP A 64 -9.52 -12.45 -10.85
N SER A 65 -8.29 -12.00 -10.56
CA SER A 65 -7.57 -11.06 -11.43
C SER A 65 -6.64 -11.80 -12.37
N HIS A 66 -7.20 -12.33 -13.46
CA HIS A 66 -6.57 -12.76 -14.71
C HIS A 66 -5.03 -12.69 -14.76
N MET A 67 -4.39 -13.83 -14.46
CA MET A 67 -3.04 -14.15 -14.91
C MET A 67 -3.12 -14.78 -16.31
N GLU A 68 -3.62 -14.03 -17.30
CA GLU A 68 -3.56 -14.41 -18.71
C GLU A 68 -3.26 -13.18 -19.56
N SER A 69 -1.97 -12.85 -19.70
CA SER A 69 -1.38 -12.25 -20.91
C SER A 69 0.08 -11.87 -20.64
N PHE A 70 0.93 -12.87 -20.39
CA PHE A 70 2.34 -12.76 -20.75
C PHE A 70 2.98 -14.14 -20.94
N THR A 71 2.58 -14.83 -22.01
CA THR A 71 3.49 -15.74 -22.71
C THR A 71 3.07 -15.88 -24.17
N GLN A 72 3.97 -15.40 -25.05
CA GLN A 72 4.01 -15.43 -26.52
C GLN A 72 3.02 -14.55 -27.30
#